data_AF-A0A1G4Q2A6-F1
#
_entry.id   AF-A0A1G4Q2A6-F1
#
_cell.length_a   1.000
_cell.length_b   1.000
_cell.length_c   1.000
_cell.angle_alpha   90.00
_cell.angle_beta   90.00
_cell.angle_gamma   90.00
#
_symmetry.space_group_name_H-M   'P 1'
#
loop_
_entity.id
_entity.type
_entity.pdbx_description
1 polymer ?
#
loop_
_entity_poly.entity_id
_entity_poly.type
_entity_poly.pdbx_seq_one_letter_code
_entity_poly.pdbx_strand_id
1 'polypeptide(L)'
;MKKFNLIIVALFVALLTSCNFELTEKTEEIKMALKSSSKDVKDKISQIRKEAAEKGVNFVAFTNTETGSKVTNGGLALREAKVQAIEATRKFLKTIEEEALKLKEHGNSSEFSAMFDLMLEIVESLEEIGIKAKDSVLAEVEKNPINTVERLLETKVQIENNLEKIKKKQNLNGEEKKNNKIKKKK
;
A
#
# COMPACT_ATOMS: atom_id res chain seq x y z
N MET A 1 -25.05 20.89 49.36
CA MET A 1 -24.10 19.98 48.70
C MET A 1 -24.90 18.87 48.02
N LYS A 2 -24.87 18.77 46.69
CA LYS A 2 -25.59 17.72 45.94
C LYS A 2 -24.91 16.39 46.25
N LYS A 3 -25.62 15.46 46.91
CA LYS A 3 -25.17 14.08 47.08
C LYS A 3 -25.22 13.40 45.71
N PHE A 4 -24.09 13.38 45.00
CA PHE A 4 -23.98 12.57 43.78
C PHE A 4 -24.16 11.10 44.19
N ASN A 5 -25.18 10.46 43.61
CA ASN A 5 -25.57 9.12 43.98
C ASN A 5 -24.50 8.14 43.45
N LEU A 6 -23.70 7.56 44.35
CA LEU A 6 -22.54 6.72 44.03
C LEU A 6 -22.90 5.56 43.08
N ILE A 7 -24.14 5.07 43.20
CA ILE A 7 -24.72 4.01 42.37
C ILE A 7 -24.87 4.46 40.90
N ILE A 8 -25.28 5.71 40.67
CA ILE A 8 -25.45 6.25 39.31
C ILE A 8 -24.07 6.37 38.65
N VAL A 9 -23.05 6.84 39.37
CA VAL A 9 -21.68 6.94 38.85
C VAL A 9 -21.10 5.56 38.51
N ALA A 10 -21.29 4.56 39.37
CA ALA A 10 -20.82 3.19 39.14
C ALA A 10 -21.49 2.53 37.91
N LEU A 11 -22.79 2.76 37.69
CA LEU A 11 -23.51 2.28 36.52
C LEU A 11 -23.02 2.93 35.22
N PHE A 12 -22.73 4.24 35.24
CA PHE A 12 -22.14 4.94 34.09
C PHE A 12 -20.73 4.44 33.76
N VAL A 13 -19.90 4.16 34.76
CA VAL A 13 -18.56 3.59 34.55
C VAL A 13 -18.66 2.18 33.95
N ALA A 14 -19.56 1.32 34.46
CA ALA A 14 -19.75 -0.03 33.93
C ALA A 14 -20.26 -0.04 32.46
N LEU A 15 -21.20 0.86 32.13
CA LEU A 15 -21.71 1.05 30.76
C LEU A 15 -20.64 1.62 29.81
N LEU A 16 -19.81 2.56 30.29
CA LEU A 16 -18.70 3.12 29.50
C LEU A 16 -17.59 2.09 29.26
N THR A 17 -17.32 1.21 30.23
CA THR A 17 -16.35 0.11 30.05
C THR A 17 -16.84 -0.96 29.09
N SER A 18 -18.14 -1.32 29.10
CA SER A 18 -18.65 -2.35 28.19
C SER A 18 -18.78 -1.88 26.74
N CYS A 19 -19.04 -0.60 26.49
CA CYS A 19 -19.20 -0.08 25.13
C CYS A 19 -17.88 0.34 24.47
N ASN A 20 -16.86 0.75 25.24
CA ASN A 20 -15.57 1.17 24.66
C ASN A 20 -14.56 0.03 24.56
N PHE A 21 -14.58 -0.96 25.46
CA PHE A 21 -13.55 -2.00 25.52
C PHE A 21 -13.59 -2.94 24.31
N GLU A 22 -14.79 -3.38 23.91
CA GLU A 22 -14.99 -4.24 22.74
C GLU A 22 -14.64 -3.52 21.43
N LEU A 23 -14.80 -2.20 21.38
CA LEU A 23 -14.40 -1.38 20.23
C LEU A 23 -12.87 -1.30 20.13
N THR A 24 -12.18 -1.10 21.26
CA THR A 24 -10.71 -1.06 21.30
C THR A 24 -10.06 -2.41 20.97
N GLU A 25 -10.63 -3.53 21.41
CA GLU A 25 -10.09 -4.86 21.06
C GLU A 25 -10.20 -5.14 19.56
N LYS A 26 -11.37 -4.86 18.95
CA LYS A 26 -11.58 -5.03 17.51
C LYS A 26 -10.64 -4.16 16.68
N THR A 27 -10.41 -2.91 17.09
CA THR A 27 -9.46 -2.02 16.41
C THR A 27 -8.02 -2.55 16.48
N GLU A 28 -7.58 -3.07 17.63
CA GLU A 28 -6.21 -3.57 17.77
C GLU A 28 -6.01 -4.88 17.01
N GLU A 29 -7.03 -5.76 16.96
CA GLU A 29 -7.02 -6.96 16.12
C GLU A 29 -6.87 -6.63 14.64
N ILE A 30 -7.66 -5.68 14.12
CA ILE A 30 -7.58 -5.22 12.71
C ILE A 30 -6.18 -4.69 12.42
N LYS A 31 -5.65 -3.84 13.30
CA LYS A 31 -4.31 -3.26 13.17
C LYS A 31 -3.22 -4.33 13.18
N MET A 32 -3.30 -5.33 14.06
CA MET A 32 -2.35 -6.45 14.06
C MET A 32 -2.44 -7.29 12.79
N ALA A 33 -3.65 -7.60 12.33
CA ALA A 33 -3.88 -8.34 11.10
C ALA A 33 -3.32 -7.60 9.87
N LEU A 34 -3.57 -6.29 9.76
CA LEU A 34 -3.03 -5.46 8.68
C LEU A 34 -1.51 -5.34 8.74
N LYS A 35 -0.93 -5.21 9.93
CA LYS A 35 0.53 -5.18 10.11
C LYS A 35 1.17 -6.52 9.73
N SER A 36 0.55 -7.64 10.10
CA SER A 36 1.00 -8.97 9.69
C SER A 36 0.90 -9.14 8.18
N SER A 37 -0.23 -8.77 7.59
CA SER A 37 -0.44 -8.84 6.13
C SER A 37 0.56 -7.97 5.36
N SER A 38 0.86 -6.76 5.87
CA SER A 38 1.90 -5.89 5.31
C SER A 38 3.28 -6.56 5.36
N LYS A 39 3.63 -7.19 6.49
CA LYS A 39 4.87 -7.97 6.59
C LYS A 39 4.92 -9.10 5.56
N ASP A 40 3.87 -9.88 5.43
CA ASP A 40 3.81 -11.00 4.48
C ASP A 40 4.00 -10.53 3.03
N VAL A 41 3.46 -9.37 2.68
CA VAL A 41 3.63 -8.76 1.35
C VAL A 41 5.08 -8.31 1.13
N LYS A 42 5.71 -7.66 2.13
CA LYS A 42 7.13 -7.28 2.07
C LYS A 42 8.03 -8.51 1.92
N ASP A 43 7.77 -9.56 2.69
CA ASP A 43 8.49 -10.83 2.60
C ASP A 43 8.29 -11.46 1.22
N LYS A 44 7.08 -11.40 0.66
CA LYS A 44 6.80 -11.88 -0.71
C LYS A 44 7.55 -11.07 -1.77
N ILE A 45 7.61 -9.75 -1.65
CA ILE A 45 8.39 -8.89 -2.56
C ILE A 45 9.88 -9.23 -2.48
N SER A 46 10.41 -9.44 -1.28
CA SER A 46 11.79 -9.87 -1.05
C SER A 46 12.06 -11.24 -1.71
N GLN A 47 11.13 -12.18 -1.58
CA GLN A 47 11.21 -13.48 -2.26
C GLN A 47 11.26 -13.32 -3.79
N ILE A 48 10.33 -12.55 -4.37
CA ILE A 48 10.27 -12.29 -5.82
C ILE A 48 11.59 -11.68 -6.32
N ARG A 49 12.17 -10.76 -5.55
CA ARG A 49 13.46 -10.15 -5.87
C ARG A 49 14.58 -11.20 -5.91
N LYS A 50 14.65 -12.09 -4.93
CA LYS A 50 15.65 -13.17 -4.89
C LYS A 50 15.52 -14.11 -6.10
N GLU A 51 14.31 -14.56 -6.39
CA GLU A 51 14.03 -15.43 -7.54
C GLU A 51 14.41 -14.77 -8.89
N ALA A 52 14.18 -13.47 -9.02
CA ALA A 52 14.60 -12.71 -10.19
C ALA A 52 16.12 -12.58 -10.30
N ALA A 53 16.83 -12.41 -9.17
CA ALA A 53 18.28 -12.34 -9.14
C ALA A 53 18.92 -13.66 -9.58
N GLU A 54 18.36 -14.80 -9.13
CA GLU A 54 18.76 -16.14 -9.57
C GLU A 54 18.60 -16.34 -11.10
N LYS A 55 17.62 -15.65 -11.70
CA LYS A 55 17.40 -15.60 -13.16
C LYS A 55 18.24 -14.54 -13.89
N GLY A 56 19.26 -14.00 -13.23
CA GLY A 56 20.24 -13.10 -13.84
C GLY A 56 19.89 -11.60 -13.79
N VAL A 57 18.89 -11.20 -13.01
CA VAL A 57 18.59 -9.78 -12.77
C VAL A 57 19.63 -9.17 -11.82
N ASN A 58 20.35 -8.17 -12.29
CA ASN A 58 21.28 -7.37 -11.50
C ASN A 58 20.60 -6.12 -10.94
N PHE A 59 20.04 -6.25 -9.73
CA PHE A 59 19.45 -5.11 -9.01
C PHE A 59 20.47 -4.05 -8.56
N VAL A 60 21.76 -4.39 -8.47
CA VAL A 60 22.82 -3.42 -8.10
C VAL A 60 23.04 -2.40 -9.21
N ALA A 61 22.70 -2.73 -10.45
CA ALA A 61 22.74 -1.80 -11.58
C ALA A 61 21.61 -0.76 -11.56
N PHE A 62 20.66 -0.86 -10.63
CA PHE A 62 19.57 0.10 -10.53
C PHE A 62 20.06 1.40 -9.92
N THR A 63 19.61 2.51 -10.49
CA THR A 63 19.88 3.86 -10.00
C THR A 63 18.58 4.58 -9.67
N ASN A 64 18.70 5.79 -9.11
CA ASN A 64 17.56 6.67 -8.87
C ASN A 64 16.80 7.04 -10.15
N THR A 65 17.39 6.86 -11.34
CA THR A 65 16.75 7.19 -12.62
C THR A 65 16.53 5.99 -13.53
N GLU A 66 17.29 4.90 -13.36
CA GLU A 66 17.26 3.77 -14.28
C GLU A 66 17.03 2.44 -13.56
N THR A 67 15.85 1.85 -13.77
CA THR A 67 15.43 0.57 -13.16
C THR A 67 14.76 -0.37 -14.18
N GLY A 68 14.93 -0.05 -15.48
CA GLY A 68 14.28 -0.75 -16.58
C GLY A 68 15.02 -2.03 -17.00
N SER A 69 14.38 -2.84 -17.85
CA SER A 69 14.98 -4.08 -18.37
C SER A 69 16.24 -3.89 -19.23
N LYS A 70 16.63 -2.64 -19.53
CA LYS A 70 17.82 -2.30 -20.32
C LYS A 70 19.09 -2.13 -19.47
N VAL A 71 18.94 -1.85 -18.18
CA VAL A 71 20.08 -1.65 -17.28
C VAL A 71 20.53 -2.93 -16.58
N THR A 72 19.87 -4.05 -16.87
CA THR A 72 20.16 -5.35 -16.27
C THR A 72 20.10 -6.44 -17.33
N ASN A 73 20.86 -7.51 -17.10
CA ASN A 73 20.61 -8.81 -17.73
C ASN A 73 19.29 -9.40 -17.17
N GLY A 74 18.67 -10.37 -17.85
CA GLY A 74 17.42 -10.98 -17.34
C GLY A 74 16.15 -10.12 -17.50
N GLY A 75 16.04 -9.33 -18.57
CA GLY A 75 14.95 -8.37 -18.77
C GLY A 75 13.52 -8.95 -18.71
N LEU A 76 13.32 -10.21 -19.13
CA LEU A 76 12.04 -10.91 -18.97
C LEU A 76 11.75 -11.25 -17.52
N ALA A 77 12.73 -11.82 -16.80
CA ALA A 77 12.60 -12.14 -15.38
C ALA A 77 12.30 -10.88 -14.53
N LEU A 78 12.91 -9.73 -14.86
CA LEU A 78 12.58 -8.46 -14.20
C LEU A 78 11.12 -8.05 -14.46
N ARG A 79 10.63 -8.18 -15.70
CA ARG A 79 9.25 -7.84 -16.05
C ARG A 79 8.25 -8.72 -15.31
N GLU A 80 8.51 -10.02 -15.25
CA GLU A 80 7.72 -10.99 -14.46
C GLU A 80 7.71 -10.61 -12.97
N ALA A 81 8.89 -10.33 -12.39
CA ALA A 81 9.03 -9.94 -11.00
C ALA A 81 8.20 -8.69 -10.67
N LYS A 82 8.26 -7.66 -11.53
CA LYS A 82 7.45 -6.45 -11.38
C LYS A 82 5.95 -6.75 -11.42
N VAL A 83 5.50 -7.61 -12.33
CA VAL A 83 4.08 -8.00 -12.42
C VAL A 83 3.62 -8.74 -11.17
N GLN A 84 4.38 -9.73 -10.71
CA GLN A 84 4.04 -10.51 -9.52
C GLN A 84 3.97 -9.65 -8.25
N ALA A 85 4.91 -8.74 -8.07
CA ALA A 85 4.92 -7.84 -6.91
C ALA A 85 3.76 -6.83 -6.93
N ILE A 86 3.39 -6.33 -8.11
CA ILE A 86 2.18 -5.51 -8.29
C ILE A 86 0.94 -6.30 -7.89
N GLU A 87 0.84 -7.58 -8.28
CA GLU A 87 -0.30 -8.43 -7.91
C GLU A 87 -0.37 -8.73 -6.42
N ALA A 88 0.76 -8.98 -5.77
CA ALA A 88 0.84 -9.13 -4.32
C ALA A 88 0.37 -7.85 -3.61
N THR A 89 0.84 -6.69 -4.07
CA THR A 89 0.45 -5.38 -3.52
C THR A 89 -1.05 -5.12 -3.69
N ARG A 90 -1.64 -5.46 -4.84
CA ARG A 90 -3.08 -5.30 -5.06
C ARG A 90 -3.95 -6.09 -4.10
N LYS A 91 -3.54 -7.31 -3.77
CA LYS A 91 -4.25 -8.12 -2.77
C LYS A 91 -4.26 -7.42 -1.42
N PHE A 92 -3.13 -6.85 -1.02
CA PHE A 92 -3.03 -6.06 0.21
C PHE A 92 -3.89 -4.80 0.18
N LEU A 93 -3.86 -4.02 -0.91
CA LEU A 93 -4.70 -2.84 -1.05
C LEU A 93 -6.20 -3.17 -0.95
N LYS A 94 -6.60 -4.32 -1.49
CA LYS A 94 -7.97 -4.82 -1.33
C LYS A 94 -8.29 -5.16 0.13
N THR A 95 -7.38 -5.78 0.86
CA THR A 95 -7.54 -6.02 2.31
C THR A 95 -7.68 -4.70 3.07
N ILE A 96 -6.89 -3.67 2.75
CA ILE A 96 -7.03 -2.33 3.35
C ILE A 96 -8.42 -1.74 3.07
N GLU A 97 -8.92 -1.85 1.84
CA GLU A 97 -10.28 -1.39 1.51
C GLU A 97 -11.35 -2.11 2.33
N GLU A 98 -11.26 -3.44 2.42
CA GLU A 98 -12.22 -4.26 3.19
C GLU A 98 -12.21 -3.89 4.67
N GLU A 99 -11.03 -3.71 5.29
CA GLU A 99 -10.91 -3.30 6.69
C GLU A 99 -11.34 -1.84 6.91
N ALA A 100 -10.98 -0.92 6.01
CA ALA A 100 -11.38 0.48 6.11
C ALA A 100 -12.89 0.67 6.03
N LEU A 101 -13.58 -0.10 5.17
CA LEU A 101 -15.02 -0.07 5.05
C LEU A 101 -15.74 -0.57 6.31
N LYS A 102 -15.16 -1.51 7.06
CA LYS A 102 -15.70 -1.91 8.37
C LYS A 102 -15.68 -0.74 9.34
N LEU A 103 -14.63 0.09 9.30
CA LEU A 103 -14.47 1.26 10.15
C LEU A 103 -15.23 2.50 9.64
N LYS A 104 -16.03 2.42 8.57
CA LYS A 104 -16.67 3.61 7.97
C LYS A 104 -17.49 4.46 8.96
N GLU A 105 -18.24 3.81 9.85
CA GLU A 105 -19.16 4.49 10.78
C GLU A 105 -18.51 4.95 12.10
N HIS A 106 -17.38 4.35 12.48
CA HIS A 106 -16.79 4.51 13.82
C HIS A 106 -15.27 4.75 13.80
N GLY A 107 -14.67 4.72 12.62
CA GLY A 107 -13.24 4.89 12.42
C GLY A 107 -12.82 6.33 12.62
N ASN A 108 -11.64 6.51 13.20
CA ASN A 108 -11.07 7.82 13.44
C ASN A 108 -9.92 8.14 12.45
N SER A 109 -9.56 9.42 12.38
CA SER A 109 -8.51 9.89 11.48
C SER A 109 -7.16 9.18 11.69
N SER A 110 -6.82 8.78 12.92
CA SER A 110 -5.55 8.11 13.21
C SER A 110 -5.52 6.69 12.65
N GLU A 111 -6.66 5.99 12.63
CA GLU A 111 -6.76 4.65 12.05
C GLU A 111 -6.61 4.70 10.53
N PHE A 112 -7.28 5.65 9.86
CA PHE A 112 -7.14 5.82 8.42
C PHE A 112 -5.74 6.28 8.02
N SER A 113 -5.11 7.17 8.80
CA SER A 113 -3.71 7.54 8.59
C SER A 113 -2.77 6.34 8.77
N ALA A 114 -2.98 5.49 9.78
CA ALA A 114 -2.16 4.28 9.97
C ALA A 114 -2.34 3.26 8.83
N MET A 115 -3.55 3.10 8.30
CA MET A 115 -3.79 2.28 7.10
C MET A 115 -3.07 2.85 5.88
N PHE A 116 -3.05 4.17 5.72
CA PHE A 116 -2.30 4.85 4.67
C PHE A 116 -0.79 4.65 4.81
N ASP A 117 -0.24 4.75 6.02
CA ASP A 117 1.19 4.49 6.27
C ASP A 117 1.57 3.07 5.85
N LEU A 118 0.72 2.08 6.15
CA LEU A 118 0.94 0.71 5.69
C LEU A 118 0.91 0.60 4.16
N MET A 119 -0.01 1.30 3.48
CA MET A 119 -0.01 1.33 2.01
C MET A 119 1.28 1.94 1.46
N LEU A 120 1.77 3.03 2.06
CA LEU A 120 3.02 3.67 1.67
C LEU A 120 4.24 2.77 1.88
N GLU A 121 4.32 2.07 3.02
CA GLU A 121 5.41 1.13 3.30
C GLU A 121 5.49 0.03 2.24
N ILE A 122 4.34 -0.52 1.82
CA ILE A 122 4.30 -1.52 0.76
C ILE A 122 4.72 -0.91 -0.58
N VAL A 123 4.20 0.26 -0.92
CA VAL A 123 4.58 0.95 -2.16
C VAL A 123 6.08 1.25 -2.21
N GLU A 124 6.68 1.62 -1.08
CA GLU A 124 8.12 1.84 -0.95
C GLU A 124 8.92 0.55 -1.14
N SER A 125 8.47 -0.57 -0.59
CA SER A 125 9.16 -1.86 -0.77
C SER A 125 9.25 -2.30 -2.25
N LEU A 126 8.36 -1.81 -3.12
CA LEU A 126 8.42 -2.07 -4.56
C LEU A 126 9.61 -1.36 -5.24
N GLU A 127 10.25 -0.40 -4.58
CA GLU A 127 11.47 0.22 -5.12
C GLU A 127 12.63 -0.77 -5.22
N GLU A 128 12.68 -1.78 -4.35
CA GLU A 128 13.70 -2.83 -4.37
C GLU A 128 13.69 -3.66 -5.66
N ILE A 129 12.55 -3.72 -6.33
CA ILE A 129 12.36 -4.38 -7.63
C ILE A 129 12.27 -3.38 -8.79
N GLY A 130 12.58 -2.10 -8.53
CA GLY A 130 12.68 -1.06 -9.55
C GLY A 130 11.34 -0.44 -9.96
N ILE A 131 10.33 -0.45 -9.08
CA ILE A 131 9.04 0.24 -9.27
C ILE A 131 9.02 1.46 -8.35
N LYS A 132 8.96 2.65 -8.94
CA LYS A 132 8.86 3.91 -8.20
C LYS A 132 7.46 4.47 -8.34
N ALA A 133 6.68 4.39 -7.27
CA ALA A 133 5.29 4.85 -7.25
C ALA A 133 4.97 5.79 -6.07
N LYS A 134 5.87 5.89 -5.07
CA LYS A 134 5.67 6.65 -3.83
C LYS A 134 5.54 8.16 -4.06
N ASP A 135 6.42 8.76 -4.86
CA ASP A 135 6.48 10.22 -5.06
C ASP A 135 5.16 10.85 -5.51
N SER A 136 4.44 10.16 -6.40
CA SER A 136 3.15 10.64 -6.92
C SER A 136 2.03 10.66 -5.88
N VAL A 137 2.16 9.83 -4.84
CA VAL A 137 1.15 9.68 -3.78
C VAL A 137 1.42 10.70 -2.68
N LEU A 138 2.69 10.87 -2.28
CA LEU A 138 3.08 11.81 -1.22
C LEU A 138 2.73 13.27 -1.54
N ALA A 139 3.01 13.72 -2.76
CA ALA A 139 2.74 15.09 -3.18
C ALA A 139 1.25 15.47 -3.11
N GLU A 140 0.37 14.47 -3.19
CA GLU A 140 -1.08 14.68 -3.10
C GLU A 140 -1.58 14.66 -1.65
N VAL A 141 -1.01 13.80 -0.81
CA VAL A 141 -1.38 13.71 0.61
C VAL A 141 -0.92 14.93 1.41
N GLU A 142 0.21 15.55 1.07
CA GLU A 142 0.64 16.81 1.68
C GLU A 142 -0.42 17.91 1.55
N LYS A 143 -1.18 17.92 0.45
CA LYS A 143 -2.24 18.91 0.20
C LYS A 143 -3.57 18.51 0.80
N ASN A 144 -3.85 17.20 0.82
CA ASN A 144 -5.12 16.63 1.27
C ASN A 144 -4.85 15.41 2.18
N PRO A 145 -4.70 15.63 3.49
CA PRO A 145 -4.38 14.57 4.46
C PRO A 145 -5.43 13.46 4.50
N ILE A 146 -4.99 12.24 4.82
CA ILE A 146 -5.87 11.06 4.89
C ILE A 146 -6.54 10.97 6.27
N ASN A 147 -7.66 11.66 6.43
CA ASN A 147 -8.43 11.71 7.67
C ASN A 147 -9.81 11.01 7.62
N THR A 148 -10.25 10.56 6.44
CA THR A 148 -11.50 9.82 6.24
C THR A 148 -11.29 8.55 5.42
N VAL A 149 -12.26 7.64 5.51
CA VAL A 149 -12.29 6.43 4.67
C VAL A 149 -12.40 6.77 3.19
N GLU A 150 -13.23 7.75 2.81
CA GLU A 150 -13.37 8.17 1.41
C GLU A 150 -12.03 8.60 0.84
N ARG A 151 -11.28 9.41 1.61
CA ARG A 151 -9.98 9.90 1.19
C ARG A 151 -8.94 8.76 1.09
N LEU A 152 -8.96 7.83 2.04
CA LEU A 152 -8.13 6.63 2.01
C LEU A 152 -8.37 5.81 0.73
N LEU A 153 -9.64 5.59 0.37
CA LEU A 153 -10.04 4.83 -0.81
C LEU A 153 -9.68 5.55 -2.12
N GLU A 154 -9.84 6.86 -2.19
CA GLU A 154 -9.36 7.66 -3.33
C GLU A 154 -7.86 7.49 -3.56
N THR A 155 -7.07 7.60 -2.49
CA THR A 155 -5.62 7.43 -2.56
C THR A 155 -5.23 5.99 -2.90
N LYS A 156 -5.95 4.98 -2.39
CA LYS A 156 -5.79 3.58 -2.80
C LYS A 156 -5.98 3.43 -4.31
N VAL A 157 -7.05 4.00 -4.87
CA VAL A 157 -7.35 3.95 -6.32
C VAL A 157 -6.24 4.62 -7.14
N GLN A 158 -5.68 5.73 -6.66
CA GLN A 158 -4.53 6.37 -7.31
C GLN A 158 -3.30 5.47 -7.35
N ILE A 159 -2.98 4.80 -6.23
CA ILE A 159 -1.90 3.81 -6.17
C ILE A 159 -2.17 2.69 -7.18
N GLU A 160 -3.37 2.10 -7.16
CA GLU A 160 -3.76 1.00 -8.06
C GLU A 160 -3.63 1.39 -9.55
N ASN A 161 -4.08 2.59 -9.91
CA ASN A 161 -3.98 3.13 -11.25
C ASN A 161 -2.53 3.31 -11.69
N ASN A 162 -1.66 3.78 -10.80
CA ASN A 162 -0.24 3.94 -11.09
C ASN A 162 0.44 2.57 -11.25
N LEU A 163 0.14 1.61 -10.38
CA LEU A 163 0.62 0.24 -10.52
C LEU A 163 0.10 -0.42 -11.81
N GLU A 164 -1.14 -0.16 -12.24
CA GLU A 164 -1.68 -0.68 -13.51
C GLU A 164 -0.93 -0.12 -14.72
N LYS A 165 -0.61 1.19 -14.72
CA LYS A 165 0.22 1.79 -15.77
C LYS A 165 1.59 1.12 -15.84
N ILE A 166 2.18 0.78 -14.70
CA ILE A 166 3.49 0.10 -14.64
C ILE A 166 3.36 -1.36 -15.11
N LYS A 167 2.32 -2.09 -14.68
CA LYS A 167 2.01 -3.45 -15.12
C LYS A 167 1.86 -3.52 -16.63
N LYS A 168 1.05 -2.63 -17.21
CA LYS A 168 0.85 -2.51 -18.67
C LYS A 168 2.15 -2.23 -19.43
N LYS A 169 3.13 -1.53 -18.84
CA LYS A 169 4.43 -1.30 -19.48
C LYS A 169 5.32 -2.55 -19.53
N GLN A 170 5.04 -3.57 -18.72
CA GLN A 170 5.87 -4.79 -18.70
C GLN A 170 5.63 -5.69 -19.91
N ASN A 171 4.48 -5.59 -20.60
CA ASN A 171 4.14 -6.29 -21.85
C ASN A 171 4.74 -7.71 -21.92
N LEU A 172 4.23 -8.62 -21.08
CA LEU A 172 4.68 -10.02 -21.06
C LEU A 172 4.35 -10.76 -22.37
N ASN A 173 3.35 -10.29 -23.14
CA ASN A 173 2.89 -10.91 -24.38
C ASN A 173 3.54 -10.35 -25.66
N GLY A 174 4.63 -9.60 -25.56
CA GLY A 174 5.46 -9.30 -26.74
C GLY A 174 4.92 -8.28 -27.76
N GLU A 175 3.90 -7.47 -27.44
CA GLU A 175 3.62 -6.29 -28.25
C GLU A 175 4.72 -5.24 -28.02
N GLU A 176 5.77 -5.31 -28.83
CA GLU A 176 6.71 -4.22 -29.00
C GLU A 176 5.94 -2.98 -29.47
N LYS A 177 5.69 -2.04 -28.56
CA LYS A 177 5.39 -0.67 -28.98
C LYS A 177 6.62 -0.13 -29.67
N LYS A 178 6.62 -0.18 -31.02
CA LYS A 178 7.50 0.62 -31.88
C LYS A 178 7.41 2.07 -31.40
N ASN A 179 8.45 2.54 -30.71
CA ASN A 179 8.58 3.93 -30.34
C ASN A 179 8.79 4.74 -31.62
N ASN A 180 7.72 5.31 -32.18
CA ASN A 180 7.83 6.43 -33.09
C ASN A 180 8.36 7.64 -32.31
N LYS A 181 9.69 7.74 -32.22
CA LYS A 181 10.37 8.99 -31.83
C LYS A 181 10.04 10.04 -32.89
N ILE A 182 8.99 10.82 -32.68
CA ILE A 182 8.84 12.10 -33.37
C ILE A 182 9.94 13.01 -32.80
N LYS A 183 11.05 13.09 -33.53
CA LYS A 183 12.06 14.12 -33.34
C LYS A 183 11.36 15.47 -33.55
N LYS A 184 11.02 16.19 -32.49
CA LYS A 184 10.80 17.64 -32.59
C LYS A 184 12.13 18.25 -33.03
N LYS A 185 12.25 18.53 -34.34
CA LYS A 185 13.26 19.46 -34.84
C LYS A 185 12.91 20.85 -34.29
N LYS A 186 13.98 21.55 -33.90
CA LYS A 186 14.01 22.91 -33.34
C LYS A 186 13.15 23.88 -34.12
#